data_AF-A0A9E3YCR0-F1
#
_entry.id   AF-A0A9E3YCR0-F1
#
_cell.length_a   1.000
_cell.length_b   1.000
_cell.length_c   1.000
_cell.angle_alpha   90.00
_cell.angle_beta   90.00
_cell.angle_gamma   90.00
#
_symmetry.space_group_name_H-M   'P 1'
#
loop_
_entity.id
_entity.type
_entity.pdbx_description
1 polymer ?
#
loop_
_entity_poly.entity_id
_entity_poly.type
_entity_poly.pdbx_seq_one_letter_code
_entity_poly.pdbx_strand_id
1 'polypeptide(L)'
;MRDTDPQRAGRLSQLKGVLPPRAGGLSALLDALPNADVIVLRHHGLDEIAALTDLATLAPLNDPIRVDIEVIPRASIPGDHASRLRWLDDLWLQLDRTMSGATGPQS
;
A
#
# COMPACT_ATOMS: atom_id res chain seq x y z
N MET A 1 -2.69 3.75 -18.95
CA MET A 1 -1.84 2.72 -19.57
C MET A 1 -2.04 1.44 -18.79
N ARG A 2 -2.65 0.41 -19.37
CA ARG A 2 -2.71 -0.94 -18.77
C ARG A 2 -1.28 -1.43 -18.66
N ASP A 3 -0.89 -1.85 -17.46
CA ASP A 3 0.41 -2.45 -17.19
C ASP A 3 0.40 -3.86 -17.80
N THR A 4 0.81 -3.97 -19.05
CA THR A 4 0.81 -5.22 -19.81
C THR A 4 2.19 -5.88 -19.77
N ASP A 5 2.90 -5.77 -18.64
CA ASP A 5 4.14 -6.51 -18.43
C ASP A 5 3.78 -7.88 -17.83
N PRO A 6 3.91 -8.98 -18.60
CA PRO A 6 3.51 -10.31 -18.14
C PRO A 6 4.37 -10.82 -16.98
N GLN A 7 5.63 -10.39 -16.85
CA GLN A 7 6.49 -10.79 -15.74
C GLN A 7 6.03 -10.12 -14.44
N ARG A 8 5.74 -8.82 -14.52
CA ARG A 8 5.19 -8.08 -13.38
C ARG A 8 3.81 -8.58 -12.99
N ALA A 9 2.95 -8.85 -13.97
CA ALA A 9 1.62 -9.44 -13.73
C ALA A 9 1.74 -10.82 -13.06
N GLY A 10 2.66 -11.67 -13.51
CA GLY A 10 2.94 -12.96 -12.88
C GLY A 10 3.38 -12.81 -11.43
N ARG A 11 4.31 -11.89 -11.14
CA ARG A 11 4.78 -11.60 -9.79
C ARG A 11 3.66 -11.13 -8.86
N LEU A 12 2.83 -10.20 -9.33
CA LEU A 12 1.78 -9.60 -8.51
C LEU A 12 0.49 -10.45 -8.45
N SER A 13 0.37 -11.50 -9.26
CA SER A 13 -0.73 -12.47 -9.17
C SER A 13 -0.81 -13.20 -7.83
N GLN A 14 0.24 -13.13 -7.02
CA GLN A 14 0.31 -13.73 -5.69
C GLN A 14 -0.36 -12.91 -4.59
N LEU A 15 -0.70 -11.64 -4.86
CA LEU A 15 -1.39 -10.76 -3.91
C LEU A 15 -2.81 -11.28 -3.63
N LYS A 16 -3.20 -11.31 -2.35
CA LYS A 16 -4.49 -11.87 -1.91
C LYS A 16 -5.42 -10.85 -1.26
N GLY A 17 -4.86 -9.90 -0.52
CA GLY A 17 -5.56 -8.87 0.25
C GLY A 17 -5.48 -7.47 -0.33
N VAL A 18 -4.58 -7.21 -1.29
CA VAL A 18 -4.45 -5.90 -1.94
C VAL A 18 -4.39 -5.98 -3.46
N LEU A 19 -4.87 -4.95 -4.13
CA LEU A 19 -4.71 -4.82 -5.58
C LEU A 19 -3.27 -4.43 -5.95
N PRO A 20 -2.79 -4.84 -7.15
CA PRO A 20 -1.50 -4.41 -7.69
C PRO A 20 -1.29 -2.88 -7.63
N PRO A 21 -0.09 -2.38 -7.27
CA PRO A 21 0.16 -0.96 -7.19
C PRO A 21 0.12 -0.29 -8.57
N ARG A 22 -0.45 0.93 -8.61
CA ARG A 22 -0.33 1.82 -9.75
C ARG A 22 1.00 2.57 -9.71
N ALA A 23 2.01 2.01 -10.37
CA ALA A 23 3.39 2.51 -10.29
C ALA A 23 3.62 3.91 -10.91
N GLY A 24 2.85 4.26 -11.93
CA GLY A 24 3.07 5.51 -12.68
C GLY A 24 2.92 6.78 -11.83
N GLY A 25 1.90 6.84 -10.97
CA GLY A 25 1.64 8.02 -10.14
C GLY A 25 2.71 8.26 -9.08
N LEU A 26 3.09 7.21 -8.34
CA LEU A 26 4.15 7.30 -7.34
C LEU A 26 5.50 7.66 -7.98
N SER A 27 5.80 7.08 -9.14
CA SER A 27 7.05 7.37 -9.85
C SER A 27 7.12 8.85 -10.25
N ALA A 28 6.06 9.39 -10.84
CA ALA A 28 5.98 10.80 -11.21
C ALA A 28 6.12 11.74 -10.00
N LEU A 29 5.52 11.39 -8.85
CA LEU A 29 5.66 12.18 -7.62
C LEU A 29 7.09 12.18 -7.09
N LEU A 30 7.75 11.02 -7.05
CA LEU A 30 9.14 10.92 -6.59
C LEU A 30 10.14 11.60 -7.53
N ASP A 31 9.82 11.68 -8.83
CA ASP A 31 10.62 12.45 -9.78
C ASP A 31 10.44 13.96 -9.58
N ALA A 32 9.21 14.42 -9.31
CA ALA A 32 8.92 15.82 -9.02
C ALA A 32 9.41 16.27 -7.63
N LEU A 33 9.47 15.35 -6.67
CA LEU A 33 9.84 15.59 -5.28
C LEU A 33 11.02 14.68 -4.89
N PRO A 34 12.25 15.02 -5.33
CA PRO A 34 13.40 14.13 -5.22
C PRO A 34 13.83 13.84 -3.78
N ASN A 35 13.39 14.65 -2.82
CA ASN A 35 13.74 14.54 -1.39
C ASN A 35 12.58 14.07 -0.51
N ALA A 36 11.43 13.70 -1.09
CA ALA A 36 10.25 13.35 -0.31
C ALA A 36 10.30 11.90 0.20
N ASP A 37 10.02 11.73 1.48
CA ASP A 37 9.76 10.43 2.09
C ASP A 37 8.39 9.90 1.65
N VAL A 38 8.22 8.57 1.67
CA VAL A 38 6.95 7.91 1.34
C VAL A 38 6.32 7.41 2.62
N ILE A 39 5.06 7.78 2.86
CA ILE A 39 4.26 7.23 3.95
C ILE A 39 3.33 6.17 3.38
N VAL A 40 3.40 4.96 3.95
CA VAL A 40 2.49 3.86 3.65
C VAL A 40 1.51 3.73 4.80
N LEU A 41 0.23 3.85 4.48
CA LEU A 41 -0.87 3.64 5.42
C LEU A 41 -1.58 2.34 5.06
N ARG A 42 -1.58 1.38 5.99
CA ARG A 42 -2.40 0.18 5.93
C ARG A 42 -3.61 0.38 6.83
N HIS A 43 -4.80 -0.03 6.40
CA HIS A 43 -5.99 0.00 7.23
C HIS A 43 -6.76 -1.32 7.15
N HIS A 44 -7.45 -1.68 8.24
CA HIS A 44 -8.32 -2.84 8.35
C HIS A 44 -9.65 -2.43 8.99
N GLY A 45 -10.76 -3.07 8.57
CA GLY A 45 -12.10 -2.77 9.10
C GLY A 45 -12.77 -1.56 8.45
N LEU A 46 -12.30 -1.14 7.27
CA LEU A 46 -12.92 -0.07 6.47
C LEU A 46 -13.74 -0.62 5.30
N ASP A 47 -13.88 -1.96 5.20
CA ASP A 47 -14.48 -2.64 4.05
C ASP A 47 -15.97 -2.31 3.89
N GLU A 48 -16.67 -1.95 4.97
CA GLU A 48 -18.08 -1.52 4.95
C GLU A 48 -18.26 0.00 4.75
N ILE A 49 -17.17 0.76 4.65
CA ILE A 49 -17.21 2.23 4.63
C ILE A 49 -16.74 2.72 3.27
N ALA A 50 -17.70 3.17 2.46
CA ALA A 50 -17.46 3.56 1.06
C ALA A 50 -16.50 4.75 0.91
N ALA A 51 -16.40 5.63 1.91
CA ALA A 51 -15.48 6.76 1.91
C ALA A 51 -15.01 7.15 3.32
N LEU A 52 -13.75 7.56 3.43
CA LEU A 52 -13.15 8.04 4.68
C LEU A 52 -13.91 9.24 5.29
N THR A 53 -14.59 10.03 4.45
CA THR A 53 -15.44 11.15 4.86
C THR A 53 -16.68 10.72 5.64
N ASP A 54 -17.12 9.48 5.48
CA ASP A 54 -18.34 8.95 6.11
C ASP A 54 -18.05 8.40 7.52
N LEU A 55 -16.77 8.34 7.92
CA LEU A 55 -16.37 7.90 9.27
C LEU A 55 -16.99 8.73 10.39
N ALA A 56 -17.16 10.04 10.17
CA ALA A 56 -17.74 10.94 11.16
C ALA A 56 -19.24 10.73 11.34
N THR A 57 -19.95 10.25 10.31
CA THR A 57 -21.39 10.02 10.32
C THR A 57 -21.76 8.59 10.74
N LEU A 58 -20.83 7.63 10.60
CA LEU A 58 -21.01 6.23 10.97
C LEU A 58 -20.61 5.90 12.42
N ALA A 59 -20.31 6.92 13.24
CA ALA A 59 -20.00 6.73 14.64
C ALA A 59 -21.25 6.41 15.48
N PRO A 60 -21.19 5.45 16.43
CA PRO A 60 -20.05 4.59 16.73
C PRO A 60 -19.91 3.43 15.73
N LEU A 61 -18.67 3.15 15.34
CA LEU A 61 -18.35 1.99 14.51
C LEU A 61 -18.61 0.70 15.32
N ASN A 62 -19.22 -0.30 14.68
CA ASN A 62 -19.45 -1.60 15.31
C ASN A 62 -18.13 -2.36 15.55
N ASP A 63 -17.13 -2.16 14.68
CA ASP A 63 -15.80 -2.75 14.77
C ASP A 63 -14.69 -1.67 14.72
N PRO A 64 -13.57 -1.85 15.44
CA PRO A 64 -12.48 -0.89 15.44
C PRO A 64 -11.71 -0.90 14.12
N ILE A 65 -11.49 0.30 13.55
CA ILE A 65 -10.56 0.48 12.43
C ILE A 65 -9.13 0.41 12.97
N ARG A 66 -8.32 -0.48 12.41
CA ARG A 66 -6.88 -0.52 12.70
C ARG A 66 -6.13 0.17 11.58
N VAL A 67 -5.17 1.02 11.94
CA VAL A 67 -4.31 1.72 11.00
C VAL A 67 -2.85 1.51 11.39
N ASP A 68 -2.05 1.03 10.46
CA ASP A 68 -0.60 0.97 10.60
C ASP A 68 0.04 1.96 9.64
N ILE A 69 0.97 2.76 10.15
CA ILE A 69 1.69 3.77 9.38
C ILE A 69 3.17 3.43 9.40
N GLU A 70 3.76 3.39 8.21
CA GLU A 70 5.19 3.19 8.01
C GLU A 70 5.75 4.34 7.18
N VAL A 71 6.82 4.96 7.66
CA VAL A 71 7.54 6.00 6.91
C VAL A 71 8.76 5.35 6.28
N ILE A 72 8.86 5.47 4.96
CA ILE A 72 10.00 5.00 4.17
C ILE A 72 10.84 6.21 3.78
N PRO A 73 12.07 6.34 4.31
CA PRO A 73 12.95 7.44 3.97
C PRO A 73 13.26 7.44 2.47
N ARG A 74 13.31 8.63 1.86
CA ARG A 74 13.63 8.79 0.45
C ARG A 74 14.95 8.11 0.05
N ALA A 75 15.93 8.15 0.94
CA ALA A 75 17.25 7.54 0.76
C ALA A 75 17.20 6.01 0.60
N SER A 76 16.14 5.37 1.11
CA SER A 76 15.91 3.92 0.98
C SER A 76 15.20 3.54 -0.32
N ILE A 77 14.80 4.51 -1.14
CA ILE A 77 14.03 4.29 -2.37
C ILE A 77 14.97 4.39 -3.60
N PRO A 78 15.00 3.36 -4.47
CA PRO A 78 15.84 3.41 -5.66
C PRO A 78 15.54 4.59 -6.58
N GLY A 79 16.61 5.20 -7.10
CA GLY A 79 16.51 6.34 -8.01
C GLY A 79 16.07 5.97 -9.42
N ASP A 80 16.55 4.84 -9.94
CA ASP A 80 16.21 4.40 -11.30
C ASP A 80 14.80 3.79 -11.38
N HIS A 81 14.15 3.98 -12.55
CA HIS A 81 12.76 3.59 -12.75
C HIS A 81 12.51 2.10 -12.55
N ALA A 82 13.37 1.24 -13.08
CA ALA A 82 13.17 -0.21 -13.05
C ALA A 82 13.32 -0.78 -11.63
N SER A 83 14.31 -0.32 -10.87
CA SER A 83 14.53 -0.69 -9.48
C SER A 83 13.44 -0.13 -8.58
N ARG A 84 12.96 1.10 -8.84
CA ARG A 84 11.84 1.68 -8.11
C ARG A 84 10.55 0.90 -8.33
N LEU A 85 10.28 0.46 -9.56
CA LEU A 85 9.16 -0.41 -9.88
C LEU A 85 9.24 -1.74 -9.12
N ARG A 86 10.43 -2.37 -9.13
CA ARG A 86 10.65 -3.62 -8.38
C ARG A 86 10.47 -3.43 -6.87
N TRP A 87 11.00 -2.34 -6.31
CA TRP A 87 10.85 -1.97 -4.91
C TRP A 87 9.37 -1.78 -4.53
N LEU A 88 8.59 -1.12 -5.38
CA LEU A 88 7.17 -0.92 -5.15
C LEU A 88 6.38 -2.24 -5.13
N ASP A 89 6.71 -3.14 -6.05
CA ASP A 89 6.12 -4.47 -6.11
C ASP A 89 6.50 -5.31 -4.87
N ASP A 90 7.75 -5.24 -4.41
CA ASP A 90 8.22 -5.90 -3.19
C ASP A 90 7.52 -5.36 -1.94
N LEU A 91 7.36 -4.04 -1.86
CA LEU A 91 6.61 -3.39 -0.80
C LEU A 91 5.18 -3.94 -0.77
N TRP A 92 4.47 -3.98 -1.90
CA TRP A 92 3.10 -4.52 -1.95
C TRP A 92 3.00 -5.99 -1.53
N LEU A 93 3.93 -6.84 -1.99
CA LEU A 93 3.98 -8.25 -1.57
C LEU A 93 4.29 -8.40 -0.08
N GLN A 94 5.08 -7.50 0.50
CA GLN A 94 5.31 -7.47 1.95
C GLN A 94 4.04 -7.05 2.70
N LEU A 95 3.38 -5.97 2.28
CA LEU A 95 2.14 -5.49 2.88
C LEU A 95 1.10 -6.62 2.93
N ASP A 96 0.86 -7.28 1.79
CA ASP A 96 -0.10 -8.38 1.65
C ASP A 96 0.18 -9.55 2.62
N ARG A 97 1.45 -9.94 2.77
CA ARG A 97 1.85 -11.00 3.71
C ARG A 97 1.63 -10.60 5.16
N THR A 98 1.97 -9.37 5.52
CA THR A 98 1.84 -8.89 6.91
C THR A 98 0.39 -8.69 7.34
N MET A 99 -0.54 -8.45 6.40
CA MET A 99 -1.97 -8.40 6.70
C MET A 99 -2.52 -9.70 7.28
N SER A 100 -1.86 -10.85 7.03
CA SER A 100 -2.24 -12.15 7.60
C SER A 100 -1.75 -12.37 9.05
N GLY A 101 -1.00 -11.43 9.63
CA GLY A 101 -0.36 -11.55 10.94
C GLY A 101 -1.00 -10.75 12.09
N ALA A 102 -2.03 -9.94 11.84
CA ALA A 102 -2.64 -9.07 12.86
C ALA A 102 -3.78 -9.73 13.67
N THR A 103 -3.93 -11.05 13.57
CA THR A 103 -4.86 -11.84 14.41
C THR A 103 -4.11 -12.45 15.59
N GLY A 104 -3.73 -11.62 16.56
CA GLY A 104 -3.42 -12.06 17.91
C GLY A 104 -4.59 -11.67 18.85
N PRO A 105 -5.11 -12.59 19.69
CA PRO A 105 -6.14 -12.25 20.66
C PRO A 105 -5.58 -11.26 21.69
N GLN A 106 -6.26 -10.12 21.85
CA GLN A 106 -5.95 -9.17 22.91
C GLN A 106 -6.49 -9.77 24.23
N SER A 107 -5.56 -10.10 25.13
CA SER A 107 -5.87 -10.52 26.52
C SER A 107 -6.00 -9.31 27.42
#